data_AF-A0A0H5S0P1-F1
#
_entry.id   AF-A0A0H5S0P1-F1
#
_cell.length_a   1.000
_cell.length_b   1.000
_cell.length_c   1.000
_cell.angle_alpha   90.00
_cell.angle_beta   90.00
_cell.angle_gamma   90.00
#
_symmetry.space_group_name_H-M   'P 1'
#
loop_
_entity.id
_entity.type
_entity.pdbx_description
1 polymer ?
#
loop_
_entity_poly.entity_id
_entity_poly.type
_entity_poly.pdbx_seq_one_letter_code
_entity_poly.pdbx_strand_id
1 'polypeptide(L)'
;MIILALKIPLPPILEPISWIIGRWETETLAGDRFPISFEHPYKEILDISLTDVPMFDRPPVNVFIRAYTKEGSEYNEVGFMTGKPFRELTGFQEYNKSLNGNDQIAIEMVSNTGIITIEEGMLRNGEILLTLKYKRATPAAIHYLLKNVTILSFFFPFYFDISFPP
;
A
#
# COMPACT_ATOMS: atom_id res chain seq x y z
N MET A 1 -11.84 -17.83 -6.21
CA MET A 1 -10.43 -17.43 -6.37
C MET A 1 -10.04 -17.65 -7.82
N ILE A 2 -10.12 -16.62 -8.65
CA ILE A 2 -9.60 -16.69 -10.03
C ILE A 2 -8.15 -16.24 -9.93
N ILE A 3 -7.22 -17.19 -10.00
CA ILE A 3 -5.80 -16.85 -10.14
C ILE A 3 -5.66 -16.37 -11.59
N LEU A 4 -5.71 -15.05 -11.79
CA LEU A 4 -5.26 -14.47 -13.06
C LEU A 4 -3.77 -14.79 -13.16
N ALA A 5 -3.39 -15.56 -14.17
CA ALA A 5 -1.99 -15.87 -14.43
C ALA A 5 -1.19 -14.56 -14.51
N LEU A 6 -0.15 -14.43 -13.69
CA LEU A 6 0.71 -13.24 -13.69
C LEU A 6 1.31 -13.08 -15.09
N LYS A 7 1.17 -11.88 -15.66
CA LYS A 7 1.70 -11.53 -17.00
C LYS A 7 3.23 -11.62 -17.07
N ILE A 8 3.89 -11.51 -15.92
CA ILE A 8 5.35 -11.49 -15.73
C ILE A 8 5.66 -12.41 -14.53
N PRO A 9 6.77 -13.17 -14.53
CA PRO A 9 7.16 -13.96 -13.37
C PRO A 9 7.32 -13.08 -12.13
N LEU A 10 6.81 -13.56 -10.99
CA LEU A 10 6.98 -12.92 -9.69
C LEU A 10 8.46 -12.95 -9.27
N PRO A 11 9.11 -11.79 -9.05
CA PRO A 11 10.44 -11.74 -8.47
C PRO A 11 10.46 -12.40 -7.08
N PRO A 12 11.44 -13.28 -6.75
CA PRO A 12 11.47 -14.00 -5.46
C PRO A 12 11.42 -13.09 -4.22
N ILE A 13 12.01 -11.90 -4.31
CA ILE A 13 12.00 -10.91 -3.24
C ILE A 13 10.60 -10.34 -2.91
N LEU A 14 9.65 -10.50 -3.83
CA LEU A 14 8.25 -10.11 -3.65
C LEU A 14 7.36 -11.27 -3.18
N GLU A 15 7.89 -12.48 -3.04
CA GLU A 15 7.15 -13.63 -2.50
C GLU A 15 6.43 -13.33 -1.17
N PRO A 16 7.04 -12.64 -0.19
CA PRO A 16 6.38 -12.36 1.10
C PRO A 16 5.12 -11.50 0.99
N ILE A 17 4.99 -10.71 -0.07
CA ILE A 17 3.83 -9.85 -0.36
C ILE A 17 3.06 -10.30 -1.60
N SER A 18 3.29 -11.52 -2.09
CA SER A 18 2.60 -12.01 -3.29
C SER A 18 1.09 -12.13 -3.13
N TRP A 19 0.61 -12.31 -1.90
CA TRP A 19 -0.79 -12.49 -1.55
C TRP A 19 -1.65 -11.22 -1.68
N ILE A 20 -1.05 -10.02 -1.71
CA ILE A 20 -1.77 -8.76 -1.97
C ILE A 20 -1.90 -8.46 -3.46
N ILE A 21 -1.14 -9.14 -4.33
CA ILE A 21 -1.15 -8.89 -5.78
C ILE A 21 -2.50 -9.32 -6.36
N GLY A 22 -3.16 -8.40 -7.06
CA GLY A 22 -4.48 -8.59 -7.62
C GLY A 22 -5.32 -7.33 -7.51
N ARG A 23 -6.61 -7.50 -7.84
CA ARG A 23 -7.60 -6.44 -7.78
C ARG A 23 -8.61 -6.73 -6.68
N TRP A 24 -8.83 -5.75 -5.83
CA TRP A 24 -9.68 -5.78 -4.65
C TRP A 24 -10.73 -4.69 -4.76
N GLU A 25 -11.97 -5.01 -4.38
CA GLU A 25 -13.09 -4.06 -4.45
C GLU A 25 -13.84 -4.08 -3.12
N THR A 26 -14.21 -2.89 -2.63
CA THR A 26 -15.02 -2.71 -1.43
C THR A 26 -16.05 -1.60 -1.64
N GLU A 27 -17.13 -1.63 -0.87
CA GLU A 27 -18.17 -0.61 -0.86
C GLU A 27 -18.40 -0.19 0.60
N THR A 28 -18.26 1.10 0.87
CA THR A 28 -18.47 1.64 2.21
C THR A 28 -19.94 1.91 2.46
N LEU A 29 -20.34 1.88 3.74
CA LEU A 29 -21.70 2.21 4.17
C LEU A 29 -21.87 3.70 4.54
N ALA A 30 -20.76 4.42 4.70
CA ALA A 30 -20.69 5.82 5.05
C ALA A 30 -19.50 6.48 4.35
N GLY A 31 -19.56 7.80 4.13
CA GLY A 31 -18.47 8.56 3.50
C GLY A 31 -17.27 8.83 4.42
N ASP A 32 -17.37 8.49 5.70
CA ASP A 32 -16.25 8.54 6.61
C ASP A 32 -15.23 7.46 6.22
N ARG A 33 -14.10 7.89 5.62
CA ARG A 33 -12.75 7.25 5.58
C ARG A 33 -12.07 7.36 4.21
N PHE A 34 -10.75 7.45 4.32
CA PHE A 34 -9.57 7.45 3.44
C PHE A 34 -9.56 7.96 1.99
N PRO A 35 -8.47 8.67 1.63
CA PRO A 35 -7.58 9.46 2.53
C PRO A 35 -8.22 10.77 2.96
N ILE A 36 -9.33 11.11 2.32
CA ILE A 36 -10.19 12.23 2.64
C ILE A 36 -11.59 11.67 2.71
N SER A 37 -12.32 11.93 3.79
CA SER A 37 -13.72 11.52 3.89
C SER A 37 -14.53 12.08 2.72
N PHE A 38 -15.33 11.21 2.12
CA PHE A 38 -16.40 11.57 1.22
C PHE A 38 -17.64 12.01 2.02
N GLU A 39 -18.52 12.78 1.39
CA GLU A 39 -19.82 13.12 1.97
C GLU A 39 -20.80 11.93 1.88
N HIS A 40 -20.57 11.04 0.92
CA HIS A 40 -21.44 9.91 0.60
C HIS A 40 -20.68 8.59 0.64
N PRO A 41 -21.38 7.45 0.80
CA PRO A 41 -20.80 6.13 0.58
C PRO A 41 -20.08 6.04 -0.76
N TYR A 42 -18.94 5.35 -0.79
CA TYR A 42 -18.11 5.21 -1.96
C TYR A 42 -17.77 3.75 -2.23
N LYS A 43 -17.44 3.48 -3.49
CA LYS A 43 -16.78 2.25 -3.91
C LYS A 43 -15.31 2.51 -4.03
N GLU A 44 -14.50 1.57 -3.54
CA GLU A 44 -13.05 1.62 -3.63
C GLU A 44 -12.52 0.40 -4.35
N ILE A 45 -11.58 0.64 -5.24
CA ILE A 45 -10.86 -0.36 -6.00
C ILE A 45 -9.39 -0.18 -5.70
N LEU A 46 -8.76 -1.24 -5.19
CA LEU A 46 -7.32 -1.34 -5.01
C LEU A 46 -6.79 -2.35 -6.04
N ASP A 47 -5.86 -1.91 -6.88
CA ASP A 47 -5.21 -2.74 -7.88
C ASP A 47 -3.70 -2.76 -7.61
N ILE A 48 -3.18 -3.95 -7.32
CA ILE A 48 -1.76 -4.18 -7.06
C ILE A 48 -1.23 -5.11 -8.14
N SER A 49 -0.24 -4.63 -8.89
CA SER A 49 0.31 -5.35 -10.03
C SER A 49 1.83 -5.34 -10.04
N LEU A 50 2.43 -6.34 -10.70
CA LEU A 50 3.87 -6.36 -10.90
C LEU A 50 4.30 -5.19 -11.80
N THR A 51 5.48 -4.64 -11.50
CA THR A 51 6.07 -3.59 -12.34
C THR A 51 6.79 -4.21 -13.53
N ASP A 52 6.50 -3.73 -14.74
CA ASP A 52 7.13 -4.18 -15.99
C ASP A 52 8.62 -3.75 -16.07
N VAL A 53 8.99 -2.68 -15.35
CA VAL A 53 10.34 -2.12 -15.32
C VAL A 53 11.09 -2.64 -14.09
N PRO A 54 12.16 -3.44 -14.26
CA PRO A 54 12.98 -3.86 -13.14
C PRO A 54 13.77 -2.67 -12.61
N MET A 55 13.54 -2.29 -11.35
CA MET A 55 14.48 -1.45 -10.61
C MET A 55 15.67 -2.30 -10.15
N PHE A 56 16.85 -1.69 -10.09
CA PHE A 56 18.05 -2.36 -9.62
C PHE A 56 17.86 -2.75 -8.14
N ASP A 57 18.17 -4.01 -7.81
CA ASP A 57 18.18 -4.60 -6.47
C ASP A 57 16.80 -4.85 -5.79
N ARG A 58 15.82 -3.94 -5.90
CA ARG A 58 14.51 -4.06 -5.22
C ARG A 58 13.35 -3.73 -6.17
N PRO A 59 12.79 -4.72 -6.90
CA PRO A 59 11.66 -4.50 -7.80
C PRO A 59 10.40 -4.14 -6.99
N PRO A 60 9.66 -3.08 -7.35
CA PRO A 60 8.41 -2.74 -6.68
C PRO A 60 7.19 -3.45 -7.30
N VAL A 61 6.08 -3.42 -6.58
CA VAL A 61 4.72 -3.58 -7.14
C VAL A 61 4.09 -2.21 -7.34
N ASN A 62 3.34 -2.04 -8.41
CA ASN A 62 2.49 -0.87 -8.61
C ASN A 62 1.28 -0.97 -7.70
N VAL A 63 0.87 0.17 -7.13
CA VAL A 63 -0.34 0.29 -6.32
C VAL A 63 -1.21 1.38 -6.95
N PHE A 64 -2.45 1.03 -7.24
CA PHE A 64 -3.47 1.95 -7.73
C PHE A 64 -4.69 1.88 -6.83
N ILE A 65 -5.17 3.05 -6.39
CA ILE A 65 -6.38 3.17 -5.58
C ILE A 65 -7.33 4.10 -6.30
N ARG A 66 -8.58 3.69 -6.45
CA ARG A 66 -9.67 4.50 -7.00
C ARG A 66 -10.88 4.42 -6.10
N ALA A 67 -11.27 5.55 -5.53
CA ALA A 67 -12.50 5.71 -4.79
C ALA A 67 -13.48 6.61 -5.54
N TYR A 68 -14.74 6.20 -5.65
CA TYR A 68 -15.76 6.99 -6.33
C TYR A 68 -17.14 6.85 -5.67
N THR A 69 -17.87 7.96 -5.61
CA THR A 69 -19.27 7.98 -5.14
C THR A 69 -20.24 7.89 -6.33
N LYS A 70 -21.51 7.58 -6.05
CA LYS A 70 -22.55 7.52 -7.09
C LYS A 70 -22.85 8.89 -7.71
N GLU A 71 -22.60 9.95 -6.94
CA GLU A 71 -22.84 11.35 -7.30
C GLU A 71 -21.72 11.92 -8.17
N GLY A 72 -20.62 11.18 -8.37
CA GLY A 72 -19.55 11.52 -9.30
C GLY A 72 -18.29 12.11 -8.66
N SER A 73 -18.18 12.13 -7.33
CA SER A 73 -16.91 12.45 -6.67
C SER A 73 -15.91 11.32 -6.90
N GLU A 74 -14.69 11.65 -7.30
CA GLU A 74 -13.64 10.67 -7.60
C GLU A 74 -12.31 11.07 -6.96
N TYR A 75 -11.65 10.08 -6.36
CA TYR A 75 -10.34 10.19 -5.76
C TYR A 75 -9.45 9.06 -6.27
N ASN A 76 -8.22 9.40 -6.68
CA ASN A 76 -7.29 8.44 -7.27
C ASN A 76 -5.91 8.60 -6.63
N GLU A 77 -5.27 7.48 -6.34
CA GLU A 77 -3.86 7.41 -5.98
C GLU A 77 -3.11 6.41 -6.84
N VAL A 78 -1.87 6.77 -7.12
CA VAL A 78 -0.89 5.93 -7.80
C VAL A 78 0.37 5.89 -6.96
N GLY A 79 1.02 4.75 -6.96
CA GLY A 79 2.22 4.58 -6.17
C GLY A 79 2.89 3.25 -6.40
N PHE A 80 3.85 2.98 -5.54
CA PHE A 80 4.60 1.74 -5.57
C PHE A 80 4.92 1.27 -4.17
N MET A 81 4.93 -0.05 -3.99
CA MET A 81 5.31 -0.71 -2.76
C MET A 81 6.51 -1.61 -3.02
N THR A 82 7.45 -1.63 -2.09
CA THR A 82 8.61 -2.52 -2.12
C THR A 82 8.82 -3.19 -0.78
N GLY A 83 9.42 -4.38 -0.81
CA GLY A 83 9.79 -5.15 0.36
C GLY A 83 11.29 -5.36 0.48
N LYS A 84 11.76 -5.48 1.72
CA LYS A 84 13.11 -5.89 2.08
C LYS A 84 13.03 -7.05 3.06
N PRO A 85 13.33 -8.29 2.62
CA PRO A 85 13.37 -9.42 3.53
C PRO A 85 14.35 -9.20 4.67
N PHE A 86 14.00 -9.61 5.88
CA PHE A 86 14.90 -9.52 7.03
C PHE A 86 16.13 -10.40 6.83
N ARG A 87 15.95 -11.58 6.23
CA ARG A 87 17.04 -12.52 5.89
C ARG A 87 17.15 -12.62 4.38
N GLU A 88 18.01 -11.80 3.82
CA GLU A 88 18.29 -11.84 2.39
C GLU A 88 19.36 -12.90 2.09
N LEU A 89 19.14 -13.69 1.05
CA LEU A 89 20.12 -14.64 0.51
C LEU A 89 20.96 -13.95 -0.57
N THR A 90 21.54 -12.79 -0.27
CA THR A 90 22.32 -11.97 -1.22
C THR A 90 23.77 -12.43 -1.38
N GLY A 91 24.17 -13.51 -0.69
CA GLY A 91 25.58 -13.94 -0.65
C GLY A 91 26.47 -13.10 0.27
N PHE A 92 25.96 -12.00 0.84
CA PHE A 92 26.62 -11.20 1.86
C PHE A 92 25.99 -11.49 3.23
N GLN A 93 26.75 -12.07 4.14
CA GLN A 93 26.28 -12.37 5.50
C GLN A 93 26.58 -11.20 6.43
N GLU A 94 25.55 -10.52 6.93
CA GLU A 94 25.70 -9.57 8.03
C GLU A 94 26.13 -10.34 9.31
N TYR A 95 27.34 -10.06 9.80
CA TYR A 95 27.81 -10.60 11.08
C TYR A 95 26.94 -10.05 12.23
N ASN A 96 26.56 -10.93 13.17
CA ASN A 96 25.72 -10.61 14.34
C ASN A 96 24.26 -10.19 14.04
N LYS A 97 23.73 -10.50 12.85
CA LYS A 97 22.30 -10.29 12.57
C LYS A 97 21.45 -11.22 13.45
N SER A 98 20.46 -10.64 14.14
CA SER A 98 19.50 -11.39 14.96
C SER A 98 18.85 -12.52 14.15
N LEU A 99 18.54 -13.64 14.80
CA LEU A 99 17.75 -14.72 14.20
C LEU A 99 16.27 -14.33 14.02
N ASN A 100 15.81 -13.36 14.81
CA ASN A 100 14.45 -12.88 14.83
C ASN A 100 14.40 -11.43 14.31
N GLY A 101 13.60 -11.20 13.28
CA GLY A 101 13.29 -9.89 12.73
C GLY A 101 12.21 -10.00 11.67
N ASN A 102 11.61 -8.86 11.34
CA ASN A 102 10.49 -8.79 10.40
C ASN A 102 10.95 -8.20 9.08
N ASP A 103 10.34 -8.66 7.99
CA ASP A 103 10.56 -8.07 6.67
C ASP A 103 10.07 -6.62 6.70
N GLN A 104 10.83 -5.72 6.08
CA GLN A 104 10.48 -4.31 6.02
C GLN A 104 9.69 -4.03 4.74
N ILE A 105 8.69 -3.17 4.84
CA ILE A 105 7.87 -2.75 3.70
C ILE A 105 7.86 -1.22 3.65
N ALA A 106 7.91 -0.66 2.45
CA ALA A 106 7.70 0.75 2.22
C ALA A 106 6.72 0.94 1.05
N ILE A 107 5.88 1.97 1.17
CA ILE A 107 4.95 2.40 0.12
C ILE A 107 5.05 3.91 -0.07
N GLU A 108 5.05 4.35 -1.33
CA GLU A 108 4.97 5.75 -1.71
C GLU A 108 3.74 5.93 -2.59
N MET A 109 2.89 6.90 -2.26
CA MET A 109 1.65 7.20 -2.98
C MET A 109 1.58 8.68 -3.36
N VAL A 110 0.99 8.95 -4.52
CA VAL A 110 0.66 10.29 -5.01
C VAL A 110 -0.80 10.30 -5.42
N SER A 111 -1.52 11.31 -4.95
CA SER A 111 -2.94 11.47 -5.19
C SER A 111 -3.29 12.56 -6.21
N ASN A 112 -4.46 12.43 -6.83
CA ASN A 112 -5.02 13.46 -7.70
C ASN A 112 -5.41 14.76 -6.97
N THR A 113 -5.50 14.74 -5.64
CA THR A 113 -5.64 15.96 -4.83
C THR A 113 -4.30 16.67 -4.59
N GLY A 114 -3.17 16.10 -5.03
CA GLY A 114 -1.85 16.70 -4.88
C GLY A 114 -1.22 16.45 -3.51
N ILE A 115 -1.65 15.40 -2.80
CA ILE A 115 -1.00 14.87 -1.59
C ILE A 115 -0.04 13.74 -1.99
N ILE A 116 1.13 13.74 -1.38
CA ILE A 116 2.18 12.71 -1.51
C ILE A 116 2.42 12.14 -0.11
N THR A 117 2.46 10.81 0.00
CA THR A 117 2.74 10.10 1.25
C THR A 117 3.88 9.10 1.08
N ILE A 118 4.68 8.93 2.13
CA ILE A 118 5.61 7.81 2.28
C ILE A 118 5.30 7.15 3.60
N GLU A 119 5.05 5.85 3.56
CA GLU A 119 4.79 5.03 4.72
C GLU A 119 5.79 3.88 4.76
N GLU A 120 6.31 3.62 5.96
CA GLU A 120 7.26 2.54 6.19
C GLU A 120 6.79 1.69 7.35
N GLY A 121 7.08 0.40 7.29
CA GLY A 121 6.85 -0.48 8.41
C GLY A 121 7.30 -1.91 8.12
N MET A 122 6.49 -2.87 8.52
CA MET A 122 6.91 -4.27 8.55
C MET A 122 5.80 -5.24 8.17
N LEU A 123 6.20 -6.34 7.56
CA LEU A 123 5.37 -7.53 7.36
C LEU A 123 5.59 -8.46 8.56
N ARG A 124 4.54 -8.75 9.31
CA ARG A 124 4.56 -9.67 10.45
C ARG A 124 3.29 -10.50 10.46
N ASN A 125 3.42 -11.82 10.55
CA ASN A 125 2.29 -12.75 10.65
C ASN A 125 1.26 -12.64 9.50
N GLY A 126 1.68 -12.29 8.28
CA GLY A 126 0.77 -12.09 7.15
C GLY A 126 0.05 -10.73 7.17
N GLU A 127 0.44 -9.83 8.07
CA GLU A 127 -0.08 -8.46 8.15
C GLU A 127 1.00 -7.46 7.77
N ILE A 128 0.64 -6.48 6.95
CA ILE A 128 1.49 -5.33 6.65
C ILE A 128 1.05 -4.20 7.56
N LEU A 129 1.97 -3.75 8.41
CA LEU A 129 1.77 -2.62 9.32
C LEU A 129 2.61 -1.47 8.82
N LEU A 130 1.96 -0.41 8.36
CA LEU A 130 2.62 0.80 7.84
C LEU A 130 2.50 1.96 8.81
N THR A 131 3.46 2.86 8.77
CA THR A 131 3.43 4.12 9.53
C THR A 131 3.86 5.23 8.61
N LEU A 132 3.03 6.26 8.48
CA LEU A 132 3.38 7.45 7.74
C LEU A 132 4.67 8.08 8.29
N LYS A 133 5.67 8.20 7.41
CA LYS A 133 6.93 8.88 7.68
C LYS A 133 6.96 10.27 7.06
N TYR A 134 6.28 10.43 5.93
CA TYR A 134 6.28 11.68 5.19
C TYR A 134 4.90 11.95 4.59
N LYS A 135 4.42 13.19 4.71
CA LYS A 135 3.23 13.68 4.02
C LYS A 135 3.50 15.09 3.53
N ARG A 136 3.31 15.32 2.24
CA ARG A 136 3.42 16.63 1.61
C ARG A 136 2.21 16.90 0.76
N ALA A 137 1.81 18.16 0.68
CA ALA A 137 0.79 18.60 -0.25
C ALA A 137 1.38 19.67 -1.18
N THR A 138 0.90 19.71 -2.42
CA THR A 138 1.09 20.86 -3.28
C THR A 138 0.38 22.10 -2.68
N PRO A 139 0.77 23.33 -3.04
CA PRO A 139 0.17 24.54 -2.46
C PRO A 139 -1.36 24.59 -2.53
N ALA A 140 -1.95 24.10 -3.62
CA ALA A 140 -3.41 24.05 -3.80
C ALA A 140 -4.13 23.01 -2.91
N ALA A 141 -3.37 22.15 -2.23
CA ALA A 141 -3.85 20.98 -1.50
C ALA A 141 -3.52 21.03 0.01
N ILE A 142 -2.97 22.15 0.50
CA ILE A 142 -2.51 22.32 1.88
C ILE A 142 -3.63 22.05 2.90
N HIS A 143 -4.89 22.38 2.56
CA HIS A 143 -6.03 22.13 3.45
C HIS A 143 -6.27 20.65 3.77
N TYR A 144 -5.73 19.73 2.97
CA TYR A 144 -5.78 18.29 3.25
C TYR A 144 -4.67 17.79 4.19
N LEU A 145 -3.64 18.59 4.48
CA LEU A 145 -2.59 18.21 5.44
C LEU A 145 -3.12 18.17 6.88
N LEU A 146 -4.13 18.99 7.19
CA LEU A 146 -4.71 19.12 8.53
C LEU A 146 -5.60 17.93 8.94
N LYS A 147 -5.94 17.03 8.02
CA LYS A 147 -6.72 15.82 8.31
C LYS A 147 -5.79 14.65 8.70
N ASN A 148 -6.18 13.94 9.76
CA ASN A 148 -5.41 12.85 10.38
C ASN A 148 -5.09 11.72 9.39
N VAL A 149 -4.01 11.02 9.72
CA VAL A 149 -3.31 10.04 8.89
C VAL A 149 -3.88 8.65 9.12
N THR A 150 -4.00 7.88 8.04
CA THR A 150 -4.47 6.50 8.02
C THR A 150 -3.30 5.53 8.12
N ILE A 151 -3.50 4.42 8.83
CA ILE A 151 -2.64 3.24 8.72
C ILE A 151 -3.33 2.30 7.73
N LEU A 152 -2.65 1.99 6.62
CA LEU A 152 -3.05 0.88 5.77
C LEU A 152 -2.64 -0.42 6.47
N SER A 153 -3.64 -1.18 6.94
CA SER A 153 -3.43 -2.52 7.48
C SER A 153 -4.03 -3.55 6.52
N PHE A 154 -3.19 -4.45 6.03
CA PHE A 154 -3.62 -5.56 5.18
C PHE A 154 -3.74 -6.82 6.04
N PHE A 155 -4.92 -7.45 6.13
CA PHE A 155 -5.13 -8.69 6.88
C PHE A 155 -5.45 -9.88 5.97
N PHE A 156 -4.91 -11.06 6.32
CA PHE A 156 -5.29 -12.34 5.72
C PHE A 156 -6.17 -13.15 6.70
N PRO A 157 -7.32 -13.76 6.30
CA PRO A 157 -7.96 -13.73 5.00
C PRO A 157 -8.92 -12.52 4.86
N PHE A 158 -8.47 -11.54 4.07
CA PHE A 158 -9.20 -10.41 3.47
C PHE A 158 -10.18 -9.65 4.36
N TYR A 159 -9.62 -8.84 5.26
CA TYR A 159 -10.21 -7.55 5.63
C TYR A 159 -9.20 -6.45 5.27
N PHE A 160 -9.61 -5.52 4.41
CA PHE A 160 -8.97 -4.22 4.29
C PHE A 160 -9.51 -3.42 5.47
N ASP A 161 -8.70 -3.26 6.52
CA ASP A 161 -9.10 -2.44 7.65
C ASP A 161 -8.12 -1.27 7.78
N ILE A 162 -8.67 -0.08 7.78
CA ILE A 162 -7.95 1.15 8.01
C ILE A 162 -8.03 1.39 9.52
N SER A 163 -7.04 0.87 10.23
CA SER A 163 -6.93 1.08 11.67
C SER A 163 -6.26 2.43 11.97
N PHE A 164 -6.56 3.01 13.13
CA PHE A 164 -5.85 4.19 13.66
C PHE A 164 -5.22 3.80 14.99
N PRO A 165 -4.07 4.38 15.39
CA PRO A 165 -3.66 4.33 16.78
C PRO A 165 -4.66 5.17 17.61
N PRO A 166 -4.85 4.84 18.90
CA PRO A 166 -5.78 5.56 19.79
C PRO A 166 -5.44 7.05 19.92
#